data_AF-A0A814BZC5-F1
#
_entry.id   AF-A0A814BZC5-F1
#
_cell.length_a   1.000
_cell.length_b   1.000
_cell.length_c   1.000
_cell.angle_alpha   90.00
_cell.angle_beta   90.00
_cell.angle_gamma   90.00
#
_symmetry.space_group_name_H-M   'P 1'
#
loop_
_entity.id
_entity.type
_entity.pdbx_description
1 polymer ?
#
loop_
_entity_poly.entity_id
_entity_poly.type
_entity_poly.pdbx_seq_one_letter_code
_entity_poly.pdbx_strand_id
1 'polypeptide(L)'
;MISMGVNLSVVLSPDYSIKRRSYPPWLRRRSPNKVLVKGRQQLLNDKLNSVRNAITCNNEEQLFIQTLLKQDVEKRVKQGKQLPSVLVVEFDAVSRLMFHRKMPKTMAFIQNKLKNSTKYTTIEFEKYHSLGKNSEDNLRPLLCASGSLGYGRLNVENKTANLRCTFDNYIFNVFKSNGYSTSLITNMCWDYIADYFGRTDAYNVDYEYVTWSCHPEYDVYGNWGDYTGPYGVKRRCINGKYVHKYQTDIIKDFVYKHAVKQLPYFSFISFIEGHEIGLNVLGLVDDDFVELLAHSVLYSFLASSPMYCRMFGKSYT
;
A
#
# COMPACT_ATOMS: atom_id res chain seq x y z
N MET A 1 -12.06 -21.97 -0.81
CA MET A 1 -10.81 -21.51 -0.17
C MET A 1 -11.07 -20.08 0.28
N ILE A 2 -11.23 -19.83 1.58
CA ILE A 2 -11.50 -18.48 2.10
C ILE A 2 -10.14 -17.80 2.23
N SER A 3 -9.87 -16.86 1.32
CA SER A 3 -8.75 -15.94 1.44
C SER A 3 -8.99 -15.07 2.68
N MET A 4 -8.08 -15.15 3.65
CA MET A 4 -8.15 -14.38 4.89
C MET A 4 -7.06 -13.32 4.75
N GLY A 5 -7.40 -12.04 4.65
CA GLY A 5 -6.41 -10.96 4.68
C GLY A 5 -5.97 -10.67 6.11
N VAL A 6 -4.67 -10.48 6.33
CA VAL A 6 -4.08 -9.92 7.54
C VAL A 6 -3.89 -8.45 7.31
N ASN A 7 -4.64 -7.65 8.07
CA ASN A 7 -4.25 -6.27 8.31
C ASN A 7 -3.24 -6.29 9.47
N LEU A 8 -1.95 -6.27 9.15
CA LEU A 8 -0.93 -5.93 10.15
C LEU A 8 -0.92 -4.41 10.25
N SER A 9 -1.81 -3.86 11.05
CA SER A 9 -1.82 -2.45 11.39
C SER A 9 -0.90 -2.24 12.60
N VAL A 10 0.30 -1.71 12.39
CA VAL A 10 1.09 -1.12 13.49
C VAL A 10 0.46 0.24 13.78
N VAL A 11 -0.60 0.23 14.59
CA VAL A 11 -1.31 1.43 15.04
C VAL A 11 -1.18 1.49 16.56
N LEU A 12 -0.72 2.64 17.05
CA LEU A 12 -0.63 2.96 18.47
C LEU A 12 -1.96 3.63 18.90
N SER A 13 -2.60 3.14 19.98
CA SER A 13 -3.71 3.76 20.78
C SER A 13 -5.09 2.98 20.79
N PRO A 14 -5.94 3.08 21.86
CA PRO A 14 -6.79 1.98 22.35
C PRO A 14 -8.32 2.00 22.04
N ASP A 15 -8.83 0.75 21.98
CA ASP A 15 -10.14 0.14 22.34
C ASP A 15 -11.52 0.74 21.97
N TYR A 16 -12.37 -0.11 21.35
CA TYR A 16 -13.75 -0.41 21.78
C TYR A 16 -14.34 -1.64 21.03
N SER A 17 -15.25 -2.39 21.67
CA SER A 17 -15.82 -3.68 21.21
C SER A 17 -17.33 -3.64 20.92
N ILE A 18 -17.89 -4.48 20.01
CA ILE A 18 -19.32 -4.94 20.00
C ILE A 18 -19.54 -6.22 19.13
N LYS A 19 -20.61 -6.97 19.44
CA LYS A 19 -20.99 -8.37 19.10
C LYS A 19 -21.73 -8.60 17.75
N ARG A 20 -21.74 -9.88 17.32
CA ARG A 20 -22.16 -10.44 16.01
C ARG A 20 -23.57 -11.11 15.99
N ARG A 21 -24.18 -11.24 14.79
CA ARG A 21 -24.97 -12.39 14.24
C ARG A 21 -25.36 -12.08 12.76
N SER A 22 -24.93 -12.83 11.73
CA SER A 22 -25.34 -14.13 11.14
C SER A 22 -26.31 -14.01 9.93
N TYR A 23 -25.88 -14.46 8.74
CA TYR A 23 -26.62 -14.47 7.44
C TYR A 23 -26.38 -15.78 6.66
N PRO A 24 -27.28 -16.13 5.73
CA PRO A 24 -26.97 -17.03 4.60
C PRO A 24 -27.57 -16.51 3.23
N PRO A 25 -27.51 -17.23 2.09
CA PRO A 25 -26.39 -17.16 1.14
C PRO A 25 -26.74 -17.33 -0.38
N TRP A 26 -26.52 -16.37 -1.31
CA TRP A 26 -26.64 -16.67 -2.77
C TRP A 26 -25.68 -15.85 -3.65
N LEU A 27 -25.00 -16.50 -4.62
CA LEU A 27 -23.99 -15.89 -5.50
C LEU A 27 -23.97 -16.55 -6.90
N ARG A 28 -24.24 -15.74 -7.95
CA ARG A 28 -23.79 -15.84 -9.37
C ARG A 28 -23.97 -14.42 -9.95
N ARG A 29 -23.19 -13.80 -10.85
CA ARG A 29 -22.02 -14.10 -11.73
C ARG A 29 -21.60 -12.75 -12.42
N ARG A 30 -20.49 -12.78 -13.17
CA ARG A 30 -20.08 -11.97 -14.37
C ARG A 30 -19.05 -10.82 -14.20
N SER A 31 -18.12 -10.80 -15.17
CA SER A 31 -16.90 -9.99 -15.36
C SER A 31 -17.11 -8.91 -16.44
N PRO A 32 -16.47 -7.71 -16.38
CA PRO A 32 -16.56 -6.72 -17.46
C PRO A 32 -15.27 -6.44 -18.28
N ASN A 33 -15.47 -6.54 -19.59
CA ASN A 33 -14.92 -5.92 -20.81
C ASN A 33 -13.65 -5.01 -20.87
N LYS A 34 -12.89 -5.27 -21.96
CA LYS A 34 -11.58 -4.76 -22.41
C LYS A 34 -11.50 -3.32 -23.00
N VAL A 35 -12.54 -2.49 -22.96
CA VAL A 35 -12.60 -1.23 -23.75
C VAL A 35 -11.89 -0.04 -23.08
N LEU A 36 -11.56 -0.12 -21.78
CA LEU A 36 -11.00 0.97 -20.97
C LEU A 36 -9.49 1.25 -21.15
N VAL A 37 -8.76 0.45 -21.94
CA VAL A 37 -7.28 0.46 -21.93
C VAL A 37 -6.67 1.62 -22.74
N LYS A 38 -7.28 2.08 -23.83
CA LYS A 38 -6.65 3.08 -24.73
C LYS A 38 -6.63 4.52 -24.22
N GLY A 39 -7.66 4.98 -23.50
CA GLY A 39 -7.70 6.35 -22.96
C GLY A 39 -6.77 6.56 -21.75
N ARG A 40 -6.33 5.48 -21.11
CA ARG A 40 -5.52 5.49 -19.88
C ARG A 40 -4.05 5.81 -20.14
N GLN A 41 -3.50 5.34 -21.26
CA GLN A 41 -2.07 5.50 -21.59
C GLN A 41 -1.65 6.96 -21.76
N GLN A 42 -2.56 7.83 -22.20
CA GLN A 42 -2.24 9.22 -22.52
C GLN A 42 -2.31 10.15 -21.29
N LEU A 43 -3.24 9.89 -20.36
CA LEU A 43 -3.29 10.56 -19.04
C LEU A 43 -2.13 10.15 -18.10
N LEU A 44 -1.52 8.99 -18.35
CA LEU A 44 -0.38 8.49 -17.60
C LEU A 44 0.91 9.29 -17.84
N ASN A 45 1.07 9.93 -19.00
CA ASN A 45 2.30 10.65 -19.33
C ASN A 45 2.41 12.01 -18.61
N ASP A 46 1.28 12.69 -18.34
CA ASP A 46 1.28 14.04 -17.75
C ASP A 46 1.24 14.05 -16.21
N LYS A 47 1.09 12.88 -15.56
CA LYS A 47 0.92 12.74 -14.10
C LYS A 47 1.94 11.82 -13.43
N LEU A 48 3.07 11.54 -14.07
CA LEU A 48 4.08 10.66 -13.48
C LEU A 48 4.75 11.32 -12.25
N ASN A 49 4.23 10.96 -11.08
CA ASN A 49 4.74 11.31 -9.74
C ASN A 49 6.10 10.66 -9.40
N SER A 50 6.58 9.83 -10.33
CA SER A 50 7.86 9.15 -10.34
C SER A 50 8.48 9.36 -11.71
N VAL A 51 9.72 9.83 -11.78
CA VAL A 51 10.43 9.80 -13.06
C VAL A 51 10.76 8.35 -13.37
N ARG A 52 10.18 7.84 -14.44
CA ARG A 52 10.68 6.63 -15.08
C ARG A 52 11.76 7.07 -16.06
N ASN A 53 12.99 6.78 -15.71
CA ASN A 53 14.05 6.80 -16.71
C ASN A 53 14.29 5.34 -17.08
N ALA A 54 13.95 4.98 -18.32
CA ALA A 54 14.58 3.84 -18.96
C ALA A 54 16.02 4.29 -19.25
N ILE A 55 16.96 3.79 -18.45
CA ILE A 55 18.38 4.07 -18.65
C ILE A 55 18.96 2.81 -19.27
N THR A 56 19.58 2.95 -20.43
CA THR A 56 20.33 1.85 -21.04
C THR A 56 21.72 1.80 -20.43
N CYS A 57 22.00 0.77 -19.65
CA CYS A 57 23.33 0.49 -19.11
C CYS A 57 23.85 -0.79 -19.78
N ASN A 58 25.00 -0.76 -20.46
CA ASN A 58 25.59 -1.93 -21.12
C ASN A 58 24.64 -2.64 -22.12
N ASN A 59 23.86 -1.88 -22.89
CA ASN A 59 22.80 -2.39 -23.80
C ASN A 59 21.62 -3.10 -23.12
N GLU A 60 21.53 -3.06 -21.79
CA GLU A 60 20.36 -3.53 -21.06
C GLU A 60 19.51 -2.33 -20.60
N GLU A 61 18.21 -2.37 -20.91
CA GLU A 61 17.28 -1.39 -20.36
C GLU A 61 17.11 -1.65 -18.87
N GLN A 62 17.33 -0.62 -18.04
CA GLN A 62 17.10 -0.70 -16.61
C GLN A 62 15.95 0.23 -16.22
N LEU A 63 14.95 -0.34 -15.55
CA LEU A 63 13.87 0.42 -14.95
C LEU A 63 14.35 1.06 -13.64
N PHE A 64 14.51 2.38 -13.62
CA PHE A 64 14.77 3.13 -12.41
C PHE A 64 13.53 3.92 -12.01
N ILE A 65 13.14 3.83 -10.72
CA ILE A 65 12.00 4.53 -10.16
C ILE A 65 12.49 5.34 -8.96
N GLN A 66 12.23 6.64 -8.99
CA GLN A 66 12.60 7.55 -7.91
C GLN A 66 11.38 8.36 -7.46
N THR A 67 11.27 8.57 -6.15
CA THR A 67 10.32 9.52 -5.57
C THR A 67 10.85 10.93 -5.73
N LEU A 68 10.16 11.80 -6.47
CA LEU A 68 10.49 13.22 -6.49
C LEU A 68 9.62 13.96 -5.50
N LEU A 69 10.21 14.73 -4.57
CA LEU A 69 9.45 15.57 -3.67
C LEU A 69 8.77 16.71 -4.46
N LYS A 70 7.47 16.86 -4.25
CA LYS A 70 6.64 17.89 -4.86
C LYS A 70 6.63 19.14 -4.01
N GLN A 71 7.02 20.28 -4.59
CA GLN A 71 7.15 21.55 -3.86
C GLN A 71 5.83 22.03 -3.24
N ASP A 72 4.71 21.84 -3.93
CA ASP A 72 3.37 22.16 -3.44
C ASP A 72 2.97 21.28 -2.25
N VAL A 73 3.29 19.99 -2.31
CA VAL A 73 3.08 19.06 -1.18
C VAL A 73 3.95 19.46 0.00
N GLU A 74 5.24 19.74 -0.20
CA GLU A 74 6.12 20.22 0.87
C GLU A 74 5.57 21.49 1.53
N LYS A 75 5.16 22.48 0.72
CA LYS A 75 4.63 23.75 1.21
C LYS A 75 3.37 23.53 2.05
N ARG A 76 2.43 22.70 1.58
CA ARG A 76 1.19 22.36 2.30
C ARG A 76 1.49 21.63 3.62
N VAL A 77 2.38 20.65 3.59
CA VAL A 77 2.69 19.82 4.77
C VAL A 77 3.45 20.61 5.83
N LYS A 78 4.39 21.49 5.45
CA LYS A 78 5.13 22.36 6.38
C LYS A 78 4.28 23.40 7.10
N GLN A 79 3.11 23.73 6.56
CA GLN A 79 2.13 24.59 7.24
C GLN A 79 1.33 23.81 8.31
N GLY A 80 1.40 22.48 8.29
CA GLY A 80 0.73 21.60 9.23
C GLY A 80 1.44 21.51 10.58
N LYS A 81 0.81 20.77 11.50
CA LYS A 81 1.42 20.41 12.79
C LYS A 81 2.44 19.28 12.58
N GLN A 82 3.42 19.18 13.47
CA GLN A 82 4.27 18.01 13.53
C GLN A 82 3.43 16.80 13.98
N LEU A 83 3.27 15.82 13.09
CA LEU A 83 2.42 14.66 13.26
C LEU A 83 3.24 13.37 13.08
N PRO A 84 2.86 12.26 13.74
CA PRO A 84 3.51 10.98 13.50
C PRO A 84 3.21 10.50 12.08
N SER A 85 4.21 10.01 11.37
CA SER A 85 3.97 9.39 10.06
C SER A 85 3.31 8.02 10.20
N VAL A 86 2.47 7.67 9.24
CA VAL A 86 1.69 6.43 9.22
C VAL A 86 2.02 5.64 7.95
N LEU A 87 2.43 4.38 8.14
CA LEU A 87 2.64 3.41 7.06
C LEU A 87 1.67 2.24 7.26
N VAL A 88 0.74 2.08 6.34
CA VAL A 88 -0.19 0.96 6.28
C VAL A 88 0.33 -0.03 5.25
N VAL A 89 0.64 -1.24 5.69
CA VAL A 89 1.08 -2.34 4.82
C VAL A 89 -0.04 -3.37 4.74
N GLU A 90 -0.44 -3.69 3.51
CA GLU A 90 -1.38 -4.75 3.19
C GLU A 90 -0.65 -5.86 2.42
N PHE A 91 -0.87 -7.11 2.82
CA PHE A 91 -0.54 -8.28 2.01
C PHE A 91 -1.84 -8.92 1.54
N ASP A 92 -2.16 -8.75 0.26
CA ASP A 92 -3.40 -9.27 -0.31
C ASP A 92 -3.37 -10.80 -0.33
N ALA A 93 -4.51 -11.39 0.04
CA ALA A 93 -4.74 -12.81 0.21
C ALA A 93 -3.84 -13.56 1.21
N VAL A 94 -3.22 -12.86 2.17
CA VAL A 94 -2.36 -13.48 3.18
C VAL A 94 -3.04 -13.59 4.53
N SER A 95 -3.22 -14.82 5.03
CA SER A 95 -3.74 -15.06 6.38
C SER A 95 -2.67 -14.97 7.46
N ARG A 96 -3.08 -14.88 8.74
CA ARG A 96 -2.11 -14.76 9.85
C ARG A 96 -1.17 -15.95 9.89
N LEU A 97 -1.73 -17.14 9.72
CA LEU A 97 -0.97 -18.39 9.67
C LEU A 97 -0.02 -18.42 8.47
N MET A 98 -0.44 -17.86 7.32
CA MET A 98 0.42 -17.78 6.13
C MET A 98 1.59 -16.81 6.37
N PHE A 99 1.32 -15.64 6.94
CA PHE A 99 2.35 -14.66 7.29
C PHE A 99 3.39 -15.24 8.24
N HIS A 100 2.95 -15.88 9.33
CA HIS A 100 3.85 -16.54 10.30
C HIS A 100 4.68 -17.66 9.67
N ARG A 101 4.11 -18.43 8.74
CA ARG A 101 4.80 -19.57 8.11
C ARG A 101 5.73 -19.17 6.99
N LYS A 102 5.38 -18.16 6.21
CA LYS A 102 6.08 -17.79 4.97
C LYS A 102 6.97 -16.56 5.11
N MET A 103 6.77 -15.77 6.17
CA MET A 103 7.63 -14.63 6.50
C MET A 103 8.23 -14.75 7.93
N PRO A 104 8.91 -15.87 8.24
CA PRO A 104 9.43 -16.11 9.58
C PRO A 104 10.50 -15.09 10.02
N LYS A 105 11.30 -14.54 9.09
CA LYS A 105 12.34 -13.55 9.43
C LYS A 105 11.70 -12.22 9.81
N THR A 106 10.66 -11.81 9.08
CA THR A 106 9.81 -10.66 9.42
C THR A 106 9.19 -10.83 10.78
N MET A 107 8.59 -11.99 11.07
CA MET A 107 8.01 -12.25 12.39
C MET A 107 9.08 -12.22 13.49
N ALA A 108 10.24 -12.82 13.25
CA ALA A 108 11.36 -12.77 14.19
C ALA A 108 11.85 -11.34 14.42
N PHE A 109 11.90 -10.49 13.39
CA PHE A 109 12.24 -9.08 13.53
C PHE A 109 11.21 -8.35 14.40
N ILE A 110 9.92 -8.51 14.10
CA ILE A 110 8.84 -7.88 14.88
C ILE A 110 8.88 -8.33 16.35
N GLN A 111 8.99 -9.64 16.60
CA GLN A 111 8.97 -10.20 17.96
C GLN A 111 10.26 -9.89 18.74
N ASN A 112 11.43 -10.02 18.12
CA ASN A 112 12.69 -9.93 18.85
C ASN A 112 13.25 -8.51 18.89
N LYS A 113 13.00 -7.69 17.87
CA LYS A 113 13.54 -6.33 17.77
C LYS A 113 12.54 -5.25 18.15
N LEU A 114 11.28 -5.37 17.74
CA LEU A 114 10.28 -4.34 18.02
C LEU A 114 9.59 -4.58 19.36
N LYS A 115 9.06 -5.77 19.60
CA LYS A 115 8.31 -6.08 20.82
C LYS A 115 9.16 -6.06 22.10
N ASN A 116 10.44 -6.43 22.00
CA ASN A 116 11.37 -6.41 23.15
C ASN A 116 12.06 -5.04 23.35
N SER A 117 11.81 -4.06 22.48
CA SER A 117 12.38 -2.72 22.61
C SER A 117 11.59 -1.89 23.61
N THR A 118 12.28 -1.09 24.43
CA THR A 118 11.63 -0.06 25.26
C THR A 118 11.19 1.16 24.47
N LYS A 119 11.61 1.26 23.19
CA LYS A 119 11.32 2.40 22.32
C LYS A 119 10.09 2.20 21.44
N TYR A 120 9.60 0.97 21.32
CA TYR A 120 8.53 0.61 20.40
C TYR A 120 7.48 -0.24 21.08
N THR A 121 6.22 0.03 20.76
CA THR A 121 5.10 -0.83 21.16
C THR A 121 4.65 -1.63 19.95
N THR A 122 4.65 -2.96 20.09
CA THR A 122 4.16 -3.88 19.07
C THR A 122 2.91 -4.55 19.58
N ILE A 123 1.81 -4.44 18.81
CA ILE A 123 0.53 -5.06 19.12
C ILE A 123 0.21 -6.03 17.99
N GLU A 124 -0.09 -7.28 18.35
CA GLU A 124 -0.61 -8.27 17.42
C GLU A 124 -2.08 -8.53 17.75
N PHE A 125 -2.96 -8.31 16.77
CA PHE A 125 -4.39 -8.53 16.92
C PHE A 125 -4.76 -9.97 16.53
N GLU A 126 -5.12 -10.80 17.51
CA GLU A 126 -5.40 -12.23 17.26
C GLU A 126 -6.80 -12.52 16.68
N LYS A 127 -7.76 -11.61 16.89
CA LYS A 127 -9.18 -11.81 16.57
C LYS A 127 -9.73 -10.83 15.53
N TYR A 128 -8.84 -10.20 14.77
CA TYR A 128 -9.21 -9.41 13.61
C TYR A 128 -9.44 -10.31 12.40
N HIS A 129 -10.52 -10.05 11.68
CA HIS A 129 -10.92 -10.83 10.52
C HIS A 129 -11.24 -9.92 9.35
N SER A 130 -11.15 -10.48 8.15
CA SER A 130 -11.67 -9.85 6.95
C SER A 130 -13.16 -9.51 7.13
N LEU A 131 -13.52 -8.33 6.63
CA LEU A 131 -14.88 -7.84 6.43
C LEU A 131 -15.48 -8.32 5.10
N GLY A 132 -14.86 -9.28 4.42
CA GLY A 132 -15.46 -9.88 3.23
C GLY A 132 -14.65 -11.00 2.63
N LYS A 133 -15.14 -11.51 1.51
CA LYS A 133 -14.51 -12.66 0.82
C LYS A 133 -13.40 -12.25 -0.13
N ASN A 134 -13.41 -11.00 -0.59
CA ASN A 134 -12.48 -10.47 -1.59
C ASN A 134 -11.88 -9.14 -1.11
N SER A 135 -10.85 -8.67 -1.82
CA SER A 135 -10.12 -7.45 -1.47
C SER A 135 -11.02 -6.21 -1.49
N GLU A 136 -11.96 -6.13 -2.43
CA GLU A 136 -12.97 -5.04 -2.51
C GLU A 136 -13.75 -4.87 -1.20
N ASP A 137 -14.37 -5.95 -0.70
CA ASP A 137 -15.19 -5.91 0.51
C ASP A 137 -14.37 -5.49 1.75
N ASN A 138 -13.07 -5.78 1.74
CA ASN A 138 -12.15 -5.53 2.85
C ASN A 138 -11.52 -4.14 2.81
N LEU A 139 -11.10 -3.70 1.63
CA LEU A 139 -10.40 -2.43 1.42
C LEU A 139 -11.37 -1.26 1.42
N ARG A 140 -12.59 -1.43 0.91
CA ARG A 140 -13.60 -0.37 0.89
C ARG A 140 -13.87 0.24 2.29
N PRO A 141 -14.18 -0.54 3.34
CA PRO A 141 -14.36 0.00 4.69
C PRO A 141 -13.07 0.54 5.30
N LEU A 142 -11.91 -0.07 5.01
CA LEU A 142 -10.60 0.42 5.48
C LEU A 142 -10.30 1.81 4.93
N LEU A 143 -10.52 2.01 3.63
CA LEU A 143 -10.15 3.23 2.92
C LEU A 143 -11.18 4.34 3.02
N CYS A 144 -12.41 4.10 3.46
CA CYS A 144 -13.47 5.12 3.50
C CYS A 144 -13.92 5.51 4.90
N ALA A 145 -13.21 5.02 5.93
CA ALA A 145 -13.49 5.29 7.34
C ALA A 145 -14.98 5.14 7.71
N SER A 146 -15.74 4.32 6.96
CA SER A 146 -17.17 4.19 7.15
C SER A 146 -17.39 3.15 8.25
N GLY A 147 -17.67 3.62 9.46
CA GLY A 147 -17.99 2.76 10.62
C GLY A 147 -19.24 1.90 10.45
N SER A 148 -19.92 1.97 9.30
CA SER A 148 -21.06 1.12 9.02
C SER A 148 -20.64 -0.10 8.23
N LEU A 149 -20.71 -1.24 8.90
CA LEU A 149 -20.64 -2.62 8.43
C LEU A 149 -21.76 -2.95 7.43
N GLY A 150 -21.96 -2.13 6.41
CA GLY A 150 -22.78 -2.44 5.25
C GLY A 150 -22.08 -3.49 4.40
N TYR A 151 -22.05 -4.73 4.89
CA TYR A 151 -21.56 -5.95 4.23
C TYR A 151 -22.38 -6.34 2.98
N GLY A 152 -23.18 -5.43 2.44
CA GLY A 152 -23.79 -5.57 1.15
C GLY A 152 -22.98 -4.77 0.14
N ARG A 153 -22.79 -5.34 -1.06
CA ARG A 153 -22.93 -4.50 -2.25
C ARG A 153 -24.09 -3.56 -1.98
N LEU A 154 -23.85 -2.24 -1.97
CA LEU A 154 -24.92 -1.26 -1.85
C LEU A 154 -26.05 -1.77 -2.73
N ASN A 155 -27.19 -2.13 -2.14
CA ASN A 155 -28.36 -2.49 -2.93
C ASN A 155 -28.64 -1.25 -3.76
N VAL A 156 -28.21 -1.28 -5.03
CA VAL A 156 -28.31 -0.15 -5.95
C VAL A 156 -29.78 0.31 -6.06
N GLU A 157 -30.70 -0.59 -5.74
CA GLU A 157 -32.14 -0.41 -5.71
C GLU A 157 -32.65 0.36 -4.48
N ASN A 158 -32.01 0.25 -3.31
CA ASN A 158 -32.40 1.01 -2.11
C ASN A 158 -31.43 2.17 -1.88
N LYS A 159 -31.75 3.31 -2.50
CA LYS A 159 -31.09 4.62 -2.40
C LYS A 159 -31.09 5.25 -1.00
N THR A 160 -31.36 4.52 0.06
CA THR A 160 -31.60 5.06 1.41
C THR A 160 -30.62 4.50 2.42
N ALA A 161 -29.37 4.96 2.33
CA ALA A 161 -28.52 5.39 3.45
C ALA A 161 -27.09 5.64 2.94
N ASN A 162 -26.81 6.89 2.54
CA ASN A 162 -25.62 7.74 2.70
C ASN A 162 -24.23 7.19 3.15
N LEU A 163 -23.92 5.91 3.01
CA LEU A 163 -22.63 5.31 3.38
C LEU A 163 -21.70 5.17 2.16
N ARG A 164 -21.80 6.13 1.24
CA ARG A 164 -20.90 6.18 0.10
C ARG A 164 -19.53 6.57 0.62
N CYS A 165 -18.49 5.97 0.04
CA CYS A 165 -17.17 6.56 0.11
C CYS A 165 -17.26 7.93 -0.58
N THR A 166 -17.43 8.97 0.23
CA THR A 166 -17.42 10.34 -0.21
C THR A 166 -15.96 10.76 -0.39
N PHE A 167 -15.77 11.90 -1.03
CA PHE A 167 -14.44 12.48 -1.08
C PHE A 167 -13.94 12.74 0.35
N ASP A 168 -14.79 13.27 1.22
CA ASP A 168 -14.37 13.71 2.56
C ASP A 168 -14.01 12.56 3.52
N ASN A 169 -14.59 11.38 3.35
CA ASN A 169 -14.31 10.22 4.23
C ASN A 169 -13.27 9.25 3.67
N TYR A 170 -12.79 9.48 2.44
CA TYR A 170 -11.69 8.70 1.89
C TYR A 170 -10.40 8.97 2.68
N ILE A 171 -9.74 7.92 3.16
CA ILE A 171 -8.66 7.99 4.16
C ILE A 171 -7.52 8.92 3.71
N PHE A 172 -7.18 8.89 2.42
CA PHE A 172 -6.17 9.80 1.88
C PHE A 172 -6.60 11.26 1.99
N ASN A 173 -7.87 11.59 1.80
CA ASN A 173 -8.40 12.95 1.97
C ASN A 173 -8.45 13.37 3.43
N VAL A 174 -8.77 12.43 4.33
CA VAL A 174 -8.71 12.65 5.78
C VAL A 174 -7.27 12.98 6.19
N PHE A 175 -6.27 12.18 5.81
CA PHE A 175 -4.88 12.47 6.15
C PHE A 175 -4.37 13.74 5.45
N LYS A 176 -4.72 13.94 4.18
CA LYS A 176 -4.30 15.12 3.41
C LYS A 176 -4.83 16.43 4.01
N SER A 177 -6.08 16.46 4.45
CA SER A 177 -6.69 17.62 5.13
C SER A 177 -6.11 17.86 6.52
N ASN A 178 -5.57 16.82 7.18
CA ASN A 178 -4.86 16.91 8.45
C ASN A 178 -3.36 17.23 8.30
N GLY A 179 -2.90 17.67 7.12
CA GLY A 179 -1.53 18.14 6.92
C GLY A 179 -0.50 17.05 6.60
N TYR A 180 -0.95 15.86 6.20
CA TYR A 180 -0.05 14.81 5.74
C TYR A 180 0.23 14.91 4.24
N SER A 181 1.43 14.47 3.85
CA SER A 181 1.66 13.97 2.50
C SER A 181 1.06 12.57 2.36
N THR A 182 0.45 12.25 1.23
CA THR A 182 -0.17 10.94 1.04
C THR A 182 0.43 10.14 -0.11
N SER A 183 0.60 8.83 0.07
CA SER A 183 1.09 7.95 -1.00
C SER A 183 0.38 6.60 -1.09
N LEU A 184 0.14 6.15 -2.34
CA LEU A 184 -0.44 4.86 -2.68
C LEU A 184 0.55 4.09 -3.55
N ILE A 185 0.99 2.93 -3.07
CA ILE A 185 1.99 2.09 -3.74
C ILE A 185 1.39 0.69 -3.90
N THR A 186 1.18 0.25 -5.14
CA THR A 186 0.70 -1.11 -5.41
C THR A 186 1.60 -1.76 -6.45
N ASN A 187 1.76 -3.07 -6.34
CA ASN A 187 2.45 -3.87 -7.35
C ASN A 187 1.47 -4.59 -8.28
N MET A 188 0.34 -3.94 -8.60
CA MET A 188 -0.64 -4.45 -9.54
C MET A 188 -1.04 -3.36 -10.52
N CYS A 189 -1.10 -3.70 -11.81
CA CYS A 189 -1.58 -2.79 -12.85
C CYS A 189 -3.12 -2.68 -12.83
N TRP A 190 -3.64 -2.30 -11.67
CA TRP A 190 -5.06 -2.14 -11.44
C TRP A 190 -5.30 -0.85 -10.67
N ASP A 191 -6.19 -0.06 -11.24
CA ASP A 191 -6.84 1.08 -10.61
C ASP A 191 -7.89 0.59 -9.59
N TYR A 192 -7.43 0.24 -8.39
CA TYR A 192 -8.31 -0.22 -7.30
C TYR A 192 -9.36 0.82 -6.94
N ILE A 193 -9.01 2.11 -7.04
CA ILE A 193 -9.87 3.18 -6.55
C ILE A 193 -11.08 3.36 -7.49
N ALA A 194 -10.88 3.45 -8.80
CA ALA A 194 -12.00 3.56 -9.73
C ALA A 194 -12.83 2.27 -9.75
N ASP A 195 -12.22 1.10 -9.62
CA ASP A 195 -12.94 -0.17 -9.63
C ASP A 195 -13.80 -0.35 -8.37
N TYR A 196 -13.24 -0.14 -7.17
CA TYR A 196 -13.95 -0.38 -5.91
C TYR A 196 -14.93 0.74 -5.55
N PHE A 197 -14.66 1.97 -5.98
CA PHE A 197 -15.47 3.13 -5.62
C PHE A 197 -16.34 3.64 -6.78
N GLY A 198 -16.18 3.10 -7.99
CA GLY A 198 -16.95 3.47 -9.17
C GLY A 198 -16.76 4.94 -9.59
N ARG A 199 -15.66 5.57 -9.18
CA ARG A 199 -15.40 7.00 -9.37
C ARG A 199 -13.91 7.30 -9.49
N THR A 200 -13.54 8.18 -10.41
CA THR A 200 -12.13 8.54 -10.68
C THR A 200 -11.69 9.80 -9.93
N ASP A 201 -12.60 10.56 -9.35
CA ASP A 201 -12.32 11.73 -8.52
C ASP A 201 -11.95 11.36 -7.06
N ALA A 202 -12.04 10.08 -6.69
CA ALA A 202 -11.45 9.56 -5.46
C ALA A 202 -9.91 9.51 -5.51
N TYR A 203 -9.30 9.74 -6.68
CA TYR A 203 -7.85 9.90 -6.83
C TYR A 203 -7.36 11.25 -6.29
N ASN A 204 -7.29 11.37 -4.98
CA ASN A 204 -6.64 12.52 -4.32
C ASN A 204 -5.51 12.06 -3.40
N VAL A 205 -4.55 11.37 -4.00
CA VAL A 205 -3.28 10.98 -3.39
C VAL A 205 -2.17 11.88 -3.92
N ASP A 206 -1.23 12.32 -3.06
CA ASP A 206 -0.13 13.18 -3.53
C ASP A 206 0.87 12.40 -4.38
N TYR A 207 1.14 11.14 -4.03
CA TYR A 207 2.09 10.28 -4.73
C TYR A 207 1.48 8.92 -5.05
N GLU A 208 1.33 8.62 -6.33
CA GLU A 208 0.82 7.33 -6.81
C GLU A 208 1.91 6.55 -7.54
N TYR A 209 2.12 5.30 -7.11
CA TYR A 209 3.11 4.38 -7.65
C TYR A 209 2.46 3.05 -8.04
N VAL A 210 1.55 3.11 -9.02
CA VAL A 210 0.90 1.92 -9.60
C VAL A 210 1.54 1.56 -10.93
N THR A 211 1.88 2.58 -11.71
CA THR A 211 2.05 2.45 -13.15
C THR A 211 3.18 1.48 -13.53
N TRP A 212 4.27 1.41 -12.75
CA TRP A 212 5.44 0.57 -13.04
C TRP A 212 5.10 -0.93 -13.04
N SER A 213 4.07 -1.31 -12.30
CA SER A 213 3.53 -2.67 -12.29
C SER A 213 2.77 -3.02 -13.58
N CYS A 214 2.55 -2.06 -14.49
CA CYS A 214 2.02 -2.30 -15.84
C CYS A 214 3.10 -2.69 -16.86
N HIS A 215 4.33 -2.97 -16.42
CA HIS A 215 5.40 -3.39 -17.32
C HIS A 215 5.05 -4.71 -18.03
N PRO A 216 5.24 -4.85 -19.36
CA PRO A 216 4.83 -6.04 -20.10
C PRO A 216 5.40 -7.36 -19.59
N GLU A 217 6.63 -7.37 -19.08
CA GLU A 217 7.26 -8.56 -18.48
C GLU A 217 6.49 -9.09 -17.27
N TYR A 218 5.80 -8.20 -16.56
CA TYR A 218 5.09 -8.53 -15.34
C TYR A 218 3.58 -8.60 -15.54
N ASP A 219 2.97 -7.59 -16.16
CA ASP A 219 1.52 -7.51 -16.34
C ASP A 219 1.01 -8.41 -17.48
N VAL A 220 1.87 -8.72 -18.46
CA VAL A 220 1.51 -9.52 -19.63
C VAL A 220 0.28 -8.95 -20.37
N TYR A 221 0.15 -7.62 -20.41
CA TYR A 221 -0.96 -6.90 -21.03
C TYR A 221 -2.35 -7.34 -20.53
N GLY A 222 -2.46 -7.58 -19.22
CA GLY A 222 -3.69 -8.07 -18.60
C GLY A 222 -3.99 -9.56 -18.83
N ASN A 223 -3.10 -10.34 -19.46
CA ASN A 223 -3.29 -11.78 -19.65
C ASN A 223 -2.85 -12.57 -18.40
N TRP A 224 -3.58 -12.36 -17.32
CA TRP A 224 -3.28 -12.91 -16.01
C TRP A 224 -3.82 -14.34 -15.85
N GLY A 225 -3.07 -15.17 -15.14
CA GLY A 225 -3.49 -16.52 -14.76
C GLY A 225 -2.56 -17.13 -13.74
N ASP A 226 -2.74 -18.41 -13.45
CA ASP A 226 -1.97 -19.09 -12.40
C ASP A 226 -0.47 -19.18 -12.72
N TYR A 227 -0.05 -18.98 -13.98
CA TYR A 227 1.35 -19.09 -14.41
C TYR A 227 1.94 -17.81 -15.01
N THR A 228 1.13 -16.78 -15.21
CA THR A 228 1.50 -15.52 -15.88
C THR A 228 0.86 -14.34 -15.17
N GLY A 229 1.54 -13.19 -15.15
CA GLY A 229 0.97 -11.99 -14.56
C GLY A 229 1.21 -11.86 -13.04
N PRO A 230 0.48 -10.93 -12.39
CA PRO A 230 0.58 -10.65 -10.96
C PRO A 230 0.08 -11.79 -10.07
N TYR A 231 -0.67 -12.76 -10.61
CA TYR A 231 -1.14 -13.93 -9.85
C TYR A 231 -0.30 -15.19 -10.08
N GLY A 232 0.71 -15.10 -10.96
CA GLY A 232 1.52 -16.25 -11.35
C GLY A 232 2.26 -16.89 -10.17
N VAL A 233 2.34 -18.23 -10.18
CA VAL A 233 3.15 -19.04 -9.25
C VAL A 233 4.66 -18.93 -9.49
N LYS A 234 5.04 -18.41 -10.65
CA LYS A 234 6.44 -18.16 -10.99
C LYS A 234 6.94 -16.90 -10.30
N ARG A 235 8.25 -16.84 -10.10
CA ARG A 235 8.96 -15.62 -9.73
C ARG A 235 8.57 -14.50 -10.70
N ARG A 236 8.22 -13.34 -10.14
CA ARG A 236 7.71 -12.19 -10.88
C ARG A 236 8.79 -11.13 -10.88
N CYS A 237 9.37 -10.89 -12.05
CA CYS A 237 10.46 -9.94 -12.21
C CYS A 237 10.14 -8.93 -13.30
N ILE A 238 10.74 -7.75 -13.15
CA ILE A 238 10.91 -6.76 -14.22
C ILE A 238 12.41 -6.54 -14.31
N ASN A 239 12.99 -6.73 -15.50
CA ASN A 239 14.43 -6.61 -15.78
C ASN A 239 15.28 -7.39 -14.76
N GLY A 240 14.89 -8.65 -14.49
CA GLY A 240 15.59 -9.54 -13.57
C GLY A 240 15.43 -9.24 -12.07
N LYS A 241 14.79 -8.13 -11.69
CA LYS A 241 14.54 -7.74 -10.30
C LYS A 241 13.13 -8.11 -9.88
N TYR A 242 12.96 -8.67 -8.68
CA TYR A 242 11.65 -8.99 -8.15
C TYR A 242 10.74 -7.76 -8.08
N VAL A 243 9.47 -7.94 -8.43
CA VAL A 243 8.47 -6.88 -8.46
C VAL A 243 8.28 -6.22 -7.09
N HIS A 244 8.14 -6.99 -6.00
CA HIS A 244 8.08 -6.41 -4.65
C HIS A 244 9.31 -5.58 -4.30
N LYS A 245 10.49 -5.87 -4.87
CA LYS A 245 11.70 -5.12 -4.56
C LYS A 245 11.63 -3.70 -5.10
N TYR A 246 11.03 -3.48 -6.26
CA TYR A 246 10.69 -2.13 -6.73
C TYR A 246 9.79 -1.41 -5.74
N GLN A 247 8.76 -2.12 -5.26
CA GLN A 247 7.81 -1.60 -4.30
C GLN A 247 8.49 -1.18 -2.99
N THR A 248 9.32 -2.06 -2.40
CA THR A 248 10.07 -1.78 -1.19
C THR A 248 11.07 -0.64 -1.40
N ASP A 249 11.75 -0.57 -2.54
CA ASP A 249 12.71 0.50 -2.80
C ASP A 249 12.03 1.87 -2.93
N ILE A 250 10.86 1.92 -3.58
CA ILE A 250 10.04 3.14 -3.66
C ILE A 250 9.64 3.63 -2.26
N ILE A 251 9.08 2.76 -1.41
CA ILE A 251 8.67 3.19 -0.07
C ILE A 251 9.89 3.54 0.80
N LYS A 252 11.02 2.85 0.65
CA LYS A 252 12.26 3.22 1.33
C LYS A 252 12.69 4.64 0.94
N ASP A 253 12.76 4.95 -0.35
CA ASP A 253 13.11 6.29 -0.84
C ASP A 253 12.10 7.36 -0.37
N PHE A 254 10.80 7.05 -0.40
CA PHE A 254 9.73 7.91 0.09
C PHE A 254 9.90 8.23 1.58
N VAL A 255 10.07 7.22 2.43
CA VAL A 255 10.26 7.37 3.88
C VAL A 255 11.51 8.18 4.18
N TYR A 256 12.63 7.89 3.52
CA TYR A 256 13.89 8.62 3.67
C TYR A 256 13.70 10.12 3.40
N LYS A 257 13.15 10.46 2.24
CA LYS A 257 12.97 11.85 1.81
C LYS A 257 12.04 12.63 2.72
N HIS A 258 10.95 12.02 3.15
CA HIS A 258 10.00 12.65 4.07
C HIS A 258 10.60 12.83 5.47
N ALA A 259 11.35 11.85 5.98
CA ALA A 259 12.03 11.96 7.27
C ALA A 259 13.09 13.08 7.27
N VAL A 260 13.93 13.17 6.23
CA VAL A 260 14.95 14.23 6.10
C VAL A 260 14.33 15.62 6.04
N LYS A 261 13.17 15.75 5.39
CA LYS A 261 12.43 17.02 5.28
C LYS A 261 11.46 17.27 6.44
N GLN A 262 11.37 16.35 7.40
CA GLN A 262 10.43 16.38 8.52
C GLN A 262 8.97 16.55 8.07
N LEU A 263 8.59 15.86 7.00
CA LEU A 263 7.24 15.90 6.43
C LEU A 263 6.44 14.70 6.93
N PRO A 264 5.39 14.88 7.74
CA PRO A 264 4.50 13.77 8.08
C PRO A 264 3.87 13.18 6.83
N TYR A 265 3.82 11.85 6.77
CA TYR A 265 3.20 11.13 5.65
C TYR A 265 2.18 10.09 6.10
N PHE A 266 1.21 9.82 5.24
CA PHE A 266 0.35 8.65 5.28
C PHE A 266 0.61 7.85 3.99
N SER A 267 1.13 6.64 4.14
CA SER A 267 1.44 5.78 3.00
C SER A 267 0.66 4.47 3.12
N PHE A 268 0.04 4.07 2.02
CA PHE A 268 -0.59 2.76 1.87
C PHE A 268 0.18 1.97 0.82
N ILE A 269 0.67 0.80 1.21
CA ILE A 269 1.42 -0.12 0.35
C ILE A 269 0.74 -1.50 0.34
N SER A 270 0.49 -2.04 -0.86
CA SER A 270 -0.23 -3.31 -1.05
C SER A 270 0.57 -4.32 -1.87
N PHE A 271 0.84 -5.48 -1.30
CA PHE A 271 1.61 -6.58 -1.89
C PHE A 271 0.68 -7.69 -2.39
N ILE A 272 0.74 -8.02 -3.69
CA ILE A 272 -0.06 -9.08 -4.31
C ILE A 272 0.56 -10.49 -4.26
N GLU A 273 1.71 -10.64 -3.60
CA GLU A 273 2.45 -11.91 -3.54
C GLU A 273 1.67 -13.04 -2.86
N GLY A 274 0.68 -12.71 -2.02
CA GLY A 274 -0.19 -13.68 -1.36
C GLY A 274 -1.26 -14.33 -2.24
N HIS A 275 -1.56 -13.80 -3.43
CA HIS A 275 -2.49 -14.43 -4.37
C HIS A 275 -1.93 -15.70 -5.01
N GLU A 276 -0.66 -16.01 -4.76
CA GLU A 276 -0.03 -17.23 -5.22
C GLU A 276 -0.45 -18.45 -4.39
N ILE A 277 -1.04 -19.45 -5.04
CA ILE A 277 -1.64 -20.63 -4.36
C ILE A 277 -0.66 -21.37 -3.45
N GLY A 278 0.61 -21.50 -3.84
CA GLY A 278 1.67 -22.18 -3.07
C GLY A 278 2.38 -21.32 -2.03
N LEU A 279 2.15 -20.00 -2.03
CA LEU A 279 2.76 -18.99 -1.16
C LEU A 279 4.30 -19.04 -1.13
N ASN A 280 4.93 -19.56 -2.18
CA ASN A 280 6.36 -19.52 -2.39
C ASN A 280 6.80 -18.11 -2.79
N VAL A 281 5.98 -17.39 -3.57
CA VAL A 281 6.29 -16.01 -3.95
C VAL A 281 6.24 -15.09 -2.73
N LEU A 282 5.27 -15.28 -1.83
CA LEU A 282 5.20 -14.54 -0.55
C LEU A 282 6.49 -14.69 0.27
N GLY A 283 7.09 -15.88 0.30
CA GLY A 283 8.33 -16.11 1.04
C GLY A 283 9.54 -15.37 0.48
N LEU A 284 9.50 -14.93 -0.80
CA LEU A 284 10.57 -14.12 -1.38
C LEU A 284 10.59 -12.69 -0.84
N VAL A 285 9.45 -12.23 -0.30
CA VAL A 285 9.30 -10.87 0.25
C VAL A 285 9.93 -10.73 1.64
N ASP A 286 10.18 -11.84 2.34
CA ASP A 286 10.53 -11.85 3.77
C ASP A 286 11.79 -11.03 4.09
N ASP A 287 12.88 -11.26 3.35
CA ASP A 287 14.14 -10.51 3.56
C ASP A 287 13.99 -9.02 3.21
N ASP A 288 13.42 -8.72 2.04
CA ASP A 288 13.23 -7.33 1.58
C ASP A 288 12.27 -6.54 2.50
N PHE A 289 11.30 -7.22 3.12
CA PHE A 289 10.39 -6.59 4.06
C PHE A 289 11.01 -6.37 5.44
N VAL A 290 11.90 -7.26 5.90
CA VAL A 290 12.73 -6.97 7.09
C VAL A 290 13.59 -5.73 6.86
N GLU A 291 14.21 -5.60 5.68
CA GLU A 291 14.98 -4.40 5.32
C GLU A 291 14.11 -3.15 5.33
N LEU A 292 12.90 -3.21 4.77
CA LEU A 292 11.95 -2.12 4.80
C LEU A 292 11.60 -1.71 6.24
N LEU A 293 11.25 -2.67 7.11
CA LEU A 293 10.91 -2.38 8.50
C LEU A 293 12.08 -1.76 9.25
N ALA A 294 13.29 -2.31 9.11
CA ALA A 294 14.50 -1.75 9.70
C ALA A 294 14.77 -0.32 9.20
N HIS A 295 14.54 -0.07 7.91
CA HIS A 295 14.67 1.26 7.32
C HIS A 295 13.65 2.24 7.91
N SER A 296 12.37 1.88 7.98
CA SER A 296 11.33 2.73 8.56
C SER A 296 11.58 3.05 10.04
N VAL A 297 12.06 2.07 10.81
CA VAL A 297 12.46 2.22 12.22
C VAL A 297 13.59 3.24 12.34
N LEU A 298 14.66 3.10 11.55
CA LEU A 298 15.80 4.03 11.55
C LEU A 298 15.37 5.47 11.30
N TYR A 299 14.52 5.70 10.29
CA TYR A 299 14.11 7.05 9.91
C TYR A 299 12.99 7.64 10.76
N SER A 300 12.25 6.82 11.51
CA SER A 300 11.32 7.30 12.54
C SER A 300 12.04 8.05 13.67
N PHE A 301 13.29 7.66 14.00
CA PHE A 301 14.12 8.37 14.98
C PHE A 301 14.60 9.73 14.47
N LEU A 302 14.97 9.81 13.20
CA LEU A 302 15.45 11.05 12.60
C LEU A 302 14.33 12.11 12.52
N ALA A 303 13.10 11.68 12.25
CA ALA A 303 11.94 12.58 12.22
C ALA A 303 11.52 13.10 13.62
N SER A 304 11.87 12.39 14.69
CA SER A 304 11.50 12.73 16.08
C SER A 304 12.61 13.45 16.86
N SER A 305 13.83 13.53 16.32
CA SER A 305 14.98 14.14 17.00
C SER A 305 15.29 15.53 16.43
N PRO A 306 14.90 16.63 17.10
CA PRO A 306 15.16 18.00 16.62
C PRO A 306 16.65 18.38 16.52
N MET A 307 17.57 17.52 17.00
CA MET A 307 19.00 17.83 17.14
C MET A 307 19.86 17.43 15.92
N TYR A 308 19.40 16.52 15.05
CA TYR A 308 20.27 15.91 14.03
C TYR A 308 20.53 16.77 12.80
N CYS A 309 19.68 17.75 12.48
CA CYS A 309 19.91 18.66 11.34
C CYS A 309 21.04 19.68 11.55
N ARG A 310 21.64 19.80 12.75
CA ARG A 310 22.78 20.71 12.97
C ARG A 310 24.14 20.12 12.59
N MET A 311 24.27 18.80 12.39
CA MET A 311 25.58 18.18 12.19
C MET A 311 26.07 18.12 10.74
N PHE A 312 25.19 18.23 9.74
CA PHE A 312 25.57 18.16 8.32
C PHE A 312 25.46 19.50 7.57
N GLY A 313 25.26 20.60 8.30
CA GLY A 313 25.10 21.95 7.75
C GLY A 313 26.38 22.80 7.67
N LYS A 314 27.58 22.22 7.86
CA LYS A 314 28.82 22.96 7.57
C LYS A 314 29.25 22.66 6.14
N SER A 315 28.85 23.57 5.26
CA SER A 315 29.43 23.74 3.92
C SER A 315 30.95 23.77 4.05
N TYR A 316 31.65 22.90 3.32
CA TYR A 316 33.01 23.21 2.92
C TYR A 316 32.89 24.33 1.89
N THR A 317 33.35 25.52 2.28
CA THR A 317 33.67 26.63 1.37
C THR A 317 34.92 26.33 0.57
#